data_AF-A0A7W2QM23-F1
#
_entry.id   AF-A0A7W2QM23-F1
#
_cell.length_a   1.000
_cell.length_b   1.000
_cell.length_c   1.000
_cell.angle_alpha   90.00
_cell.angle_beta   90.00
_cell.angle_gamma   90.00
#
_symmetry.space_group_name_H-M   'P 1'
#
loop_
_entity.id
_entity.type
_entity.pdbx_description
1 polymer ?
#
loop_
_entity_poly.entity_id
_entity_poly.type
_entity_poly.pdbx_seq_one_letter_code
_entity_poly.pdbx_strand_id
1 'polypeptide(L)'
;MRCCGDSRITEGLFGDSLAFEHPLAGFQLVKGSVEPGESTELTAVRELKEEAGIQSTVGRHLGERRSIVTGHTWVFHECHVAQDLPDTWVHFAEDDGGHEFRFFWHPLVSEPSENWHQVFKEALSFLRKKLTEA
;
A
#
# COMPACT_ATOMS: atom_id res chain seq x y z
N MET A 1 1.66 1.11 2.81
CA MET A 1 2.85 1.15 1.93
C MET A 1 2.45 1.60 0.53
N ARG A 2 3.37 2.15 -0.26
CA ARG A 2 3.13 2.52 -1.65
C ARG A 2 4.06 1.71 -2.54
N CYS A 3 3.52 0.98 -3.50
CA CYS A 3 4.29 0.24 -4.49
C CYS A 3 4.32 1.03 -5.81
N CYS A 4 5.49 1.20 -6.42
CA CYS A 4 5.70 1.85 -7.70
C CYS A 4 6.45 0.88 -8.63
N GLY A 5 5.84 0.48 -9.74
CA GLY A 5 6.57 -0.24 -10.82
C GLY A 5 7.41 0.74 -11.63
N ASP A 6 8.56 0.29 -12.14
CA ASP A 6 9.54 1.11 -12.88
C ASP A 6 8.90 1.93 -14.04
N SER A 7 7.91 1.35 -14.72
CA SER A 7 7.14 1.97 -15.80
C SER A 7 6.00 2.91 -15.33
N ARG A 8 5.73 3.00 -14.03
CA ARG A 8 4.67 3.83 -13.41
C ARG A 8 5.22 4.86 -12.41
N ILE A 9 6.54 5.05 -12.35
CA ILE A 9 7.16 6.18 -11.64
C ILE A 9 7.00 7.44 -12.51
N THR A 10 5.82 8.04 -12.50
CA THR A 10 5.68 9.41 -12.99
C THR A 10 6.18 10.36 -11.91
N GLU A 11 7.30 11.04 -12.18
CA GLU A 11 7.69 12.24 -11.45
C GLU A 11 6.52 13.23 -11.46
N GLY A 12 5.91 13.49 -10.30
CA GLY A 12 4.75 14.36 -10.13
C GLY A 12 3.50 13.68 -9.54
N LEU A 13 2.49 14.51 -9.28
CA LEU A 13 1.22 14.21 -8.60
C LEU A 13 0.41 12.99 -9.09
N PHE A 14 0.81 12.34 -10.18
CA PHE A 14 0.06 11.31 -10.91
C PHE A 14 0.41 9.87 -10.49
N GLY A 15 0.83 9.71 -9.25
CA GLY A 15 1.19 8.42 -8.70
C GLY A 15 -0.02 7.53 -8.39
N ASP A 16 0.15 6.22 -8.56
CA ASP A 16 -0.81 5.23 -8.05
C ASP A 16 -0.34 4.64 -6.71
N SER A 17 -1.29 4.09 -5.95
CA SER A 17 -1.04 3.24 -4.78
C SER A 17 -1.67 1.87 -4.97
N LEU A 18 -0.92 0.82 -4.66
CA LEU A 18 -1.43 -0.54 -4.71
C LEU A 18 -2.48 -0.76 -3.62
N ALA A 19 -3.61 -1.30 -4.04
CA ALA A 19 -4.75 -1.60 -3.19
C ALA A 19 -5.32 -2.97 -3.54
N PHE A 20 -6.14 -3.51 -2.66
CA PHE A 20 -6.90 -4.72 -2.94
C PHE A 20 -8.32 -4.63 -2.41
N GLU A 21 -9.21 -5.41 -3.03
CA GLU A 21 -10.54 -5.69 -2.50
C GLU A 21 -10.48 -6.91 -1.58
N HIS A 22 -10.76 -6.68 -0.30
CA HIS A 22 -11.00 -7.72 0.68
C HIS A 22 -12.47 -8.16 0.59
N PRO A 23 -12.78 -9.47 0.49
CA PRO A 23 -14.14 -9.97 0.24
C PRO A 23 -15.17 -9.54 1.29
N LEU A 24 -14.72 -9.26 2.51
CA LEU A 24 -15.58 -8.88 3.65
C LEU A 24 -15.35 -7.45 4.17
N ALA A 25 -14.33 -6.74 3.69
CA ALA A 25 -13.88 -5.48 4.32
C ALA A 25 -13.69 -4.33 3.33
N GLY A 26 -14.02 -4.54 2.05
CA GLY A 26 -13.92 -3.52 1.02
C GLY A 26 -12.47 -3.26 0.61
N PHE A 27 -12.17 -2.03 0.24
CA PHE A 27 -10.87 -1.68 -0.34
C PHE A 27 -9.85 -1.32 0.74
N GLN A 28 -8.66 -1.92 0.62
CA GLN A 28 -7.57 -1.80 1.59
C GLN A 28 -6.24 -1.53 0.89
N LEU A 29 -5.31 -0.93 1.63
CA LEU A 29 -3.90 -0.85 1.24
C LEU A 29 -3.15 -2.06 1.81
N VAL A 30 -2.11 -2.50 1.10
CA VAL A 30 -1.16 -3.49 1.62
C VAL A 30 -0.49 -2.97 2.89
N LYS A 31 -0.59 -3.74 3.96
CA LYS A 31 -0.12 -3.39 5.30
C LYS A 31 -0.09 -4.60 6.22
N GLY A 32 0.94 -4.67 7.04
CA GLY A 32 0.91 -5.50 8.24
C GLY A 32 1.79 -4.97 9.35
N SER A 33 2.02 -5.84 10.33
CA SER A 33 2.64 -5.45 11.60
C SER A 33 4.15 -5.57 11.50
N VAL A 34 4.86 -4.64 12.15
CA VAL A 34 6.31 -4.73 12.29
C VAL A 34 6.63 -5.82 13.30
N GLU A 35 7.42 -6.81 12.89
CA GLU A 35 7.84 -7.89 13.78
C GLU A 35 8.95 -7.43 14.76
N PRO A 36 9.10 -8.10 15.92
CA PRO A 36 10.16 -7.76 16.87
C PRO A 36 11.56 -7.82 16.24
N GLY A 37 12.27 -6.68 16.24
CA GLY A 37 13.61 -6.57 15.67
C GLY A 37 13.64 -6.30 14.16
N GLU A 38 12.47 -6.20 13.51
CA GLU A 38 12.34 -5.85 12.10
C GLU A 38 12.26 -4.32 11.93
N SER A 39 12.94 -3.80 10.90
CA SER A 39 12.78 -2.40 10.48
C SER A 39 11.54 -2.23 9.62
N THR A 40 10.90 -1.06 9.67
CA THR A 40 9.69 -0.74 8.91
C THR A 40 9.83 -0.91 7.39
N GLU A 41 11.05 -0.74 6.88
CA GLU A 41 11.45 -0.93 5.48
C GLU A 41 11.37 -2.40 5.07
N LEU A 42 11.90 -3.28 5.92
CA LEU A 42 11.86 -4.73 5.72
C LEU A 42 10.45 -5.28 5.87
N THR A 43 9.71 -4.79 6.88
CA THR A 43 8.27 -5.07 7.02
C THR A 43 7.53 -4.72 5.74
N ALA A 44 7.81 -3.56 5.16
CA ALA A 44 7.16 -3.15 3.92
C ALA A 44 7.45 -4.13 2.77
N VAL A 45 8.71 -4.49 2.53
CA VAL A 45 9.03 -5.45 1.47
C VAL A 45 8.41 -6.84 1.73
N ARG A 46 8.42 -7.30 2.99
CA ARG A 46 7.85 -8.60 3.39
C ARG A 46 6.34 -8.65 3.16
N GLU A 47 5.60 -7.66 3.66
CA GLU A 47 4.14 -7.60 3.55
C GLU A 47 3.67 -7.52 2.09
N LEU A 48 4.40 -6.82 1.22
CA LEU A 48 4.09 -6.84 -0.23
C LEU A 48 4.24 -8.22 -0.85
N LYS A 49 5.22 -9.00 -0.39
CA LYS A 49 5.44 -10.35 -0.89
C LYS A 49 4.35 -11.29 -0.37
N GLU A 50 4.00 -11.19 0.91
CA GLU A 50 3.01 -12.05 1.57
C GLU A 50 1.58 -11.77 1.07
N GLU A 51 1.14 -10.51 1.12
CA GLU A 51 -0.24 -10.15 0.78
C GLU A 51 -0.49 -10.05 -0.73
N ALA A 52 0.54 -9.71 -1.53
CA ALA A 52 0.36 -9.39 -2.95
C ALA A 52 1.19 -10.26 -3.91
N GLY A 53 2.09 -11.10 -3.39
CA GLY A 53 3.01 -11.91 -4.21
C GLY A 53 4.11 -11.11 -4.90
N ILE A 54 4.33 -9.86 -4.50
CA ILE A 54 5.25 -8.93 -5.18
C ILE A 54 6.62 -8.93 -4.51
N GLN A 55 7.66 -9.22 -5.28
CA GLN A 55 9.03 -8.92 -4.88
C GLN A 55 9.35 -7.45 -5.16
N SER A 56 9.84 -6.74 -4.15
CA SER A 56 10.17 -5.32 -4.25
C SER A 56 11.45 -4.99 -3.48
N THR A 57 11.98 -3.80 -3.72
CA THR A 57 13.02 -3.18 -2.90
C THR A 57 12.46 -1.91 -2.27
N VAL A 58 12.97 -1.54 -1.09
CA VAL A 58 12.56 -0.29 -0.45
C VAL A 58 13.19 0.91 -1.17
N GLY A 59 12.37 1.93 -1.39
CA GLY A 59 12.74 3.25 -1.90
C GLY A 59 12.75 4.27 -0.77
N ARG A 60 11.97 5.34 -0.94
CA ARG A 60 11.92 6.47 0.02
C ARG A 60 10.99 6.18 1.19
N HIS A 61 11.36 6.68 2.37
CA HIS A 61 10.44 6.86 3.47
C HIS A 61 9.50 8.04 3.19
N LEU A 62 8.19 7.79 3.14
CA LEU A 62 7.16 8.78 2.80
C LEU A 62 6.58 9.48 4.04
N GLY A 63 6.90 8.99 5.23
CA GLY A 63 6.49 9.58 6.50
C GLY A 63 5.68 8.64 7.38
N GLU A 64 5.36 9.15 8.57
CA GLU A 64 4.59 8.44 9.58
C GLU A 64 3.30 9.16 9.93
N ARG A 65 2.24 8.40 10.22
CA ARG A 65 0.96 8.94 10.65
C ARG A 65 0.38 8.10 11.77
N ARG A 66 0.01 8.73 12.88
CA ARG A 66 -0.82 8.08 13.90
C ARG A 66 -2.29 8.09 13.48
N SER A 67 -2.88 6.90 13.40
CA SER A 67 -4.33 6.72 13.26
C SER A 67 -5.01 7.07 14.57
N ILE A 68 -5.91 8.05 14.56
CA ILE A 68 -6.70 8.42 15.75
C ILE A 68 -7.74 7.34 16.04
N VAL A 69 -8.29 6.72 14.99
CA VAL A 69 -9.35 5.69 15.08
C VAL A 69 -8.83 4.42 15.75
N THR A 70 -7.64 3.96 15.38
CA THR A 70 -7.07 2.70 15.88
C THR A 70 -5.97 2.89 16.91
N GLY A 71 -5.46 4.11 17.09
CA GLY A 71 -4.32 4.43 17.97
C GLY A 71 -2.95 4.03 17.42
N HIS A 72 -2.90 3.22 16.36
CA HIS A 72 -1.66 2.70 15.74
C HIS A 72 -0.92 3.77 14.94
N THR A 73 0.42 3.71 14.96
CA THR A 73 1.27 4.50 14.06
C THR A 73 1.52 3.71 12.78
N TRP A 74 1.23 4.35 11.65
CA TRP A 74 1.47 3.82 10.31
C TRP A 74 2.74 4.45 9.76
N VAL A 75 3.64 3.62 9.25
CA VAL A 75 4.86 4.05 8.58
C VAL A 75 4.72 3.73 7.09
N PHE A 76 4.95 4.73 6.24
CA PHE A 76 4.77 4.61 4.80
C PHE A 76 6.12 4.61 4.10
N HIS A 77 6.35 3.56 3.32
CA HIS A 77 7.49 3.44 2.43
C HIS A 77 7.02 3.34 0.99
N GLU A 78 7.79 3.95 0.11
CA GLU A 78 7.76 3.67 -1.33
C GLU A 78 8.56 2.39 -1.58
N CYS A 79 8.01 1.49 -2.40
CA CYS A 79 8.64 0.23 -2.78
C CYS A 79 8.74 0.17 -4.29
N HIS A 80 9.92 -0.17 -4.81
CA HIS A 80 10.18 -0.31 -6.23
C HIS A 80 10.09 -1.75 -6.66
N VAL A 81 9.45 -1.98 -7.80
CA VAL A 81 9.29 -3.30 -8.40
C VAL A 81 9.98 -3.31 -9.75
N ALA A 82 10.90 -4.27 -9.93
CA ALA A 82 11.70 -4.40 -11.14
C ALA A 82 10.94 -5.01 -12.33
N GLN A 83 9.78 -5.63 -12.07
CA GLN A 83 8.92 -6.25 -13.07
C GLN A 83 7.71 -5.37 -13.38
N ASP A 84 7.25 -5.42 -14.63
CA ASP A 84 5.95 -4.85 -14.99
C ASP A 84 4.84 -5.67 -14.31
N LEU A 85 4.04 -5.00 -13.49
CA LEU A 85 2.89 -5.61 -12.83
C LEU A 85 1.62 -5.38 -13.66
N PRO A 86 0.68 -6.34 -13.74
CA PRO A 86 -0.58 -6.15 -14.42
C PRO A 86 -1.43 -5.05 -13.74
N ASP A 87 -2.43 -4.54 -14.45
CA ASP A 87 -3.32 -3.52 -13.89
C ASP A 87 -4.22 -4.09 -12.78
N THR A 88 -4.54 -5.38 -12.85
CA THR A 88 -5.24 -6.12 -11.80
C THR A 88 -4.79 -7.58 -11.78
N TRP A 89 -4.75 -8.19 -10.60
CA TRP A 89 -4.55 -9.63 -10.43
C TRP A 89 -5.23 -10.12 -9.14
N VAL A 90 -5.26 -11.44 -8.95
CA VAL A 90 -5.73 -12.07 -7.72
C VAL A 90 -4.54 -12.78 -7.06
N HIS A 91 -4.40 -12.62 -5.76
CA HIS A 91 -3.40 -13.34 -4.96
C HIS A 91 -4.07 -13.98 -3.75
N PHE A 92 -3.64 -15.20 -3.42
CA PHE A 92 -4.11 -15.92 -2.24
C PHE A 92 -3.19 -15.62 -1.07
N ALA A 93 -3.69 -14.88 -0.09
CA ALA A 93 -2.97 -14.56 1.13
C ALA A 93 -3.23 -15.66 2.18
N GLU A 94 -2.26 -16.57 2.35
CA GLU A 94 -2.33 -17.68 3.32
C GLU A 94 -2.49 -17.15 4.76
N ASP A 95 -1.78 -16.08 5.10
CA ASP A 95 -1.67 -15.58 6.48
C ASP A 95 -2.88 -14.76 6.95
N ASP A 96 -3.72 -14.25 6.04
CA ASP A 96 -4.95 -13.51 6.39
C ASP A 96 -6.19 -14.42 6.40
N GLY A 97 -6.02 -15.67 6.83
CA GLY A 97 -7.11 -16.66 6.90
C GLY A 97 -7.42 -17.35 5.57
N GLY A 98 -6.51 -17.30 4.60
CA GLY A 98 -6.68 -17.95 3.29
C GLY A 98 -7.70 -17.25 2.40
N HIS A 99 -7.55 -15.93 2.24
CA HIS A 99 -8.43 -15.13 1.40
C HIS A 99 -7.80 -14.81 0.04
N GLU A 100 -8.63 -14.78 -1.00
CA GLU A 100 -8.25 -14.25 -2.31
C GLU A 100 -8.47 -12.74 -2.33
N PHE A 101 -7.40 -11.99 -2.60
CA PHE A 101 -7.43 -10.54 -2.72
C PHE A 101 -7.29 -10.13 -4.17
N ARG A 102 -8.21 -9.27 -4.61
CA ARG A 102 -8.19 -8.71 -5.96
C ARG A 102 -7.48 -7.37 -5.94
N PHE A 103 -6.26 -7.35 -6.45
CA PHE A 103 -5.40 -6.18 -6.50
C PHE A 103 -5.74 -5.25 -7.65
N PHE A 104 -5.58 -3.96 -7.41
CA PHE A 104 -5.74 -2.88 -8.39
C PHE A 104 -4.91 -1.66 -7.99
N TRP A 105 -4.63 -0.80 -8.96
CA TRP A 105 -3.95 0.47 -8.74
C TRP A 105 -4.97 1.58 -8.48
N HIS A 106 -4.86 2.26 -7.34
CA HIS A 106 -5.69 3.41 -7.01
C HIS A 106 -4.93 4.72 -7.29
N PRO A 107 -5.41 5.57 -8.21
CA PRO A 107 -4.77 6.85 -8.46
C PRO A 107 -4.83 7.77 -7.24
N LEU A 108 -3.69 8.29 -6.81
CA LEU A 108 -3.63 9.18 -5.65
C LEU A 108 -4.38 10.49 -5.87
N VAL A 109 -4.58 10.90 -7.13
CA VAL A 109 -5.39 12.07 -7.49
C VAL A 109 -6.89 11.82 -7.34
N SER A 110 -7.33 10.56 -7.41
CA SER A 110 -8.74 10.20 -7.29
C SER A 110 -9.19 10.20 -5.83
N GLU A 111 -10.46 10.54 -5.60
CA GLU A 111 -11.04 10.41 -4.27
C GLU A 111 -11.42 8.95 -3.99
N PRO A 112 -11.16 8.44 -2.77
CA PRO A 112 -11.56 7.10 -2.40
C PRO A 112 -13.08 7.02 -2.24
N SER A 113 -13.69 6.01 -2.87
CA SER A 113 -15.13 5.73 -2.79
C SER A 113 -15.59 5.26 -1.40
N GLU A 114 -16.89 5.01 -1.24
CA GLU A 114 -17.49 4.47 -0.01
C GLU A 114 -16.99 3.08 0.37
N ASN A 115 -16.46 2.31 -0.59
CA ASN A 115 -15.90 0.98 -0.36
C ASN A 115 -14.62 0.99 0.48
N TRP A 116 -13.99 2.16 0.67
CA TRP A 116 -12.80 2.30 1.50
C TRP A 116 -13.17 2.55 2.96
N HIS A 117 -12.55 1.80 3.87
CA HIS A 117 -12.63 2.14 5.29
C HIS A 117 -11.95 3.48 5.59
N GLN A 118 -12.49 4.24 6.56
CA GLN A 118 -12.04 5.59 6.90
C GLN A 118 -10.52 5.69 7.15
N VAL A 119 -9.93 4.67 7.78
CA VAL A 119 -8.48 4.62 8.05
C VAL A 119 -7.64 4.66 6.76
N PHE A 120 -8.10 4.00 5.69
CA PHE A 120 -7.40 3.97 4.41
C PHE A 120 -7.64 5.25 3.61
N LYS A 121 -8.83 5.86 3.70
CA LYS A 121 -9.10 7.19 3.13
C LYS A 121 -8.12 8.23 3.69
N GLU A 122 -7.91 8.19 5.00
CA GLU A 122 -6.96 9.09 5.66
C GLU A 122 -5.50 8.80 5.27
N ALA A 123 -5.13 7.52 5.10
CA ALA A 123 -3.81 7.12 4.64
C ALA A 123 -3.54 7.62 3.21
N LEU A 124 -4.50 7.46 2.28
CA LEU A 124 -4.41 7.98 0.92
C LEU A 124 -4.28 9.51 0.89
N SER A 125 -5.08 10.21 1.70
CA SER A 125 -4.99 11.66 1.83
C SER A 125 -3.62 12.12 2.35
N PHE A 126 -3.04 11.38 3.31
CA PHE A 126 -1.69 11.63 3.80
C PHE A 126 -0.63 11.43 2.70
N LEU A 127 -0.67 10.30 1.99
CA LEU A 127 0.25 10.00 0.89
C LEU A 127 0.18 11.07 -0.19
N ARG A 128 -1.03 11.47 -0.60
CA ARG A 128 -1.25 12.54 -1.59
C ARG A 128 -0.54 13.83 -1.18
N LYS A 129 -0.69 14.27 0.07
CA LYS A 129 -0.02 15.48 0.57
C LYS A 129 1.50 15.34 0.54
N LYS A 130 2.02 14.22 1.05
CA LYS A 130 3.47 13.97 1.12
C LYS A 130 4.15 13.96 -0.25
N LEU A 131 3.44 13.50 -1.26
CA LEU A 131 3.95 13.45 -2.63
C LEU A 131 3.69 14.73 -3.44
N THR A 132 2.91 15.67 -2.88
CA THR A 132 2.75 17.02 -3.44
C THR A 132 3.80 18.00 -2.89
N GLU A 133 4.26 17.75 -1.67
CA GLU A 133 5.21 18.61 -0.93
C GLU A 133 6.69 18.26 -1.20
N ALA A 134 6.96 17.11 -1.84
CA ALA A 134 8.29 16.59 -2.14
C ALA A 134 8.70 16.90 -3.59
#